data_AF-A0A397UYC7-F1
#
_entry.id   AF-A0A397UYC7-F1
#
_cell.length_a   1.000
_cell.length_b   1.000
_cell.length_c   1.000
_cell.angle_alpha   90.00
_cell.angle_beta   90.00
_cell.angle_gamma   90.00
#
_symmetry.space_group_name_H-M   'P 1'
#
loop_
_entity.id
_entity.type
_entity.pdbx_description
1 polymer ?
#
loop_
_entity_poly.entity_id
_entity_poly.type
_entity_poly.pdbx_seq_one_letter_code
_entity_poly.pdbx_strand_id
1 'polypeptide(L)'
;MANLHTLNVINAGVALVSGNKLGGIPSNRYPPSRTELENQLACANQDREIAIECGNRLANKCTVLDKDNKRIQRDLNRSNKDKEKLSKHTFQLIEEVKRLRVDNTNLTSQITRSRISHNEYKARYDLQLKKIKSLQIMIKILEDKLTSAQKDAFSIQKDSSKKDSEIMSIKAELEHIKSELASKIDELEQLKSDTISRSVITGGDEENKSNKSLTKYFMHKKIDTIIPAHTDNGNIHISKSPKIDNKIQPSSEICPEVGDTEISRIGDPCFEETPKGLQCNKDSTISLNETYPQISMGEVEAIPAVTYME
;
A
#
# COMPACT_ATOMS: atom_id res chain seq x y z
N MET A 1 -4.14 59.13 -15.57
CA MET A 1 -3.20 59.70 -16.55
C MET A 1 -3.98 60.16 -17.77
N ALA A 2 -4.26 61.45 -17.84
CA ALA A 2 -4.71 62.14 -19.05
C ALA A 2 -3.83 63.39 -19.16
N ASN A 3 -3.06 63.48 -20.24
CA ASN A 3 -2.18 64.61 -20.53
C ASN A 3 -3.07 65.81 -20.92
N LEU A 4 -3.14 66.80 -20.03
CA LEU A 4 -3.80 68.07 -20.27
C LEU A 4 -2.74 69.18 -20.34
N HIS A 5 -1.81 69.07 -21.29
CA HIS A 5 -0.87 70.15 -21.61
C HIS A 5 -0.44 70.03 -23.06
N THR A 6 -1.13 70.73 -23.96
CA THR A 6 -0.54 71.42 -25.11
C THR A 6 -1.63 72.31 -25.71
N LEU A 7 -1.66 73.59 -25.31
CA LEU A 7 -2.09 74.71 -26.14
C LEU A 7 -1.74 75.98 -25.39
N ASN A 8 -0.44 76.20 -25.26
CA ASN A 8 0.12 77.50 -24.93
C ASN A 8 1.44 77.58 -25.68
N VAL A 9 1.43 78.17 -26.89
CA VAL A 9 2.51 78.87 -27.61
C VAL A 9 1.97 79.20 -29.00
N ILE A 10 1.19 80.28 -29.13
CA ILE A 10 1.28 81.26 -30.24
C ILE A 10 0.73 82.59 -29.71
N ASN A 11 1.38 83.17 -28.68
CA ASN A 11 1.19 84.58 -28.37
C ASN A 11 2.50 85.19 -27.86
N ALA A 12 3.53 85.13 -28.70
CA ALA A 12 4.81 85.77 -28.44
C ALA A 12 5.33 86.41 -29.73
N GLY A 13 5.24 87.74 -29.77
CA GLY A 13 6.28 88.59 -30.34
C GLY A 13 6.56 88.46 -31.84
N VAL A 14 5.66 88.99 -32.67
CA VAL A 14 6.10 89.66 -33.90
C VAL A 14 5.70 91.12 -33.80
N ALA A 15 6.68 91.94 -33.43
CA ALA A 15 6.62 93.37 -33.63
C ALA A 15 6.54 93.65 -35.14
N LEU A 16 5.34 93.91 -35.64
CA LEU A 16 5.18 94.54 -36.96
C LEU A 16 5.41 96.03 -36.81
N VAL A 17 6.69 96.37 -36.89
CA VAL A 17 7.26 97.53 -37.59
C VAL A 17 6.21 98.37 -38.31
N SER A 18 5.99 99.56 -37.76
CA SER A 18 6.04 100.84 -38.47
C SER A 18 5.57 100.84 -39.92
N GLY A 19 4.42 101.48 -40.14
CA GLY A 19 4.35 102.53 -41.16
C GLY A 19 4.18 102.06 -42.60
N ASN A 20 3.19 101.23 -42.88
CA ASN A 20 2.62 101.20 -44.21
C ASN A 20 1.54 102.27 -44.26
N LYS A 21 1.93 103.46 -44.72
CA LYS A 21 1.03 104.54 -45.13
C LYS A 21 -0.18 103.90 -45.82
N LEU A 22 -1.37 104.20 -45.32
CA LEU A 22 -2.62 104.12 -46.09
C LEU A 22 -2.28 104.71 -47.46
N GLY A 23 -2.08 103.83 -48.45
CA GLY A 23 -1.86 104.25 -49.82
C GLY A 23 -3.05 105.13 -50.16
N GLY A 24 -2.79 106.43 -50.33
CA GLY A 24 -3.83 107.39 -50.67
C GLY A 24 -4.65 106.81 -51.82
N ILE A 25 -5.98 106.92 -51.71
CA ILE A 25 -6.90 106.50 -52.75
C ILE A 25 -6.31 107.03 -54.07
N PRO A 26 -5.95 106.17 -55.05
CA PRO A 26 -5.49 106.68 -56.34
C PRO A 26 -6.65 107.50 -56.89
N SER A 27 -6.51 108.83 -56.81
CA SER A 27 -7.58 109.81 -57.00
C SER A 27 -8.08 109.89 -58.45
N ASN A 28 -7.64 108.94 -59.30
CA ASN A 28 -7.94 108.85 -60.72
C ASN A 28 -8.43 107.44 -61.13
N ARG A 29 -8.92 106.61 -60.19
CA ARG A 29 -9.69 105.43 -60.61
C ARG A 29 -11.03 105.90 -61.14
N TYR A 30 -11.19 105.84 -62.46
CA TYR A 30 -12.51 105.85 -63.07
C TYR A 30 -13.38 104.78 -62.38
N PRO A 31 -14.68 105.04 -62.17
CA PRO A 31 -15.59 104.03 -61.64
C PRO A 31 -15.47 102.76 -62.50
N PRO A 32 -15.55 101.56 -61.88
CA PRO A 32 -15.44 100.31 -62.60
C PRO A 32 -16.33 100.33 -63.84
N SER A 33 -15.77 99.91 -64.97
CA SER A 33 -16.57 99.84 -66.20
C SER A 33 -17.73 98.87 -65.99
N ARG A 34 -18.82 99.06 -66.73
CA ARG A 34 -19.96 98.13 -66.69
C ARG A 34 -19.51 96.66 -66.87
N THR A 35 -18.58 96.41 -67.79
CA THR A 35 -18.00 95.09 -68.04
C THR A 35 -17.22 94.55 -66.84
N GLU A 36 -16.52 95.40 -66.09
CA GLU A 36 -15.80 94.99 -64.87
C GLU A 36 -16.77 94.59 -63.75
N LEU A 37 -17.87 95.33 -63.57
CA LEU A 37 -18.92 94.97 -62.62
C LEU A 37 -19.65 93.67 -63.01
N GLU A 38 -19.93 93.48 -64.29
CA GLU A 38 -20.54 92.24 -64.81
C GLU A 38 -19.62 91.03 -64.57
N ASN A 39 -18.31 91.17 -64.80
CA ASN A 39 -17.33 90.11 -64.52
C ASN A 39 -17.22 89.81 -63.01
N GLN A 40 -17.16 90.84 -62.16
CA GLN A 40 -17.14 90.65 -60.70
C GLN A 40 -18.40 89.95 -60.19
N LEU A 41 -19.57 90.33 -60.72
CA LEU A 41 -20.83 89.68 -60.39
C LEU A 41 -20.86 88.22 -60.83
N ALA A 42 -20.32 87.90 -62.02
CA ALA A 42 -20.21 86.53 -62.49
C ALA A 42 -19.31 85.68 -61.58
N CYS A 43 -18.13 86.18 -61.18
CA CYS A 43 -17.26 85.51 -60.23
C CYS A 43 -17.95 85.30 -58.87
N ALA A 44 -18.61 86.33 -58.32
CA ALA A 44 -19.30 86.23 -57.04
C ALA A 44 -20.46 85.21 -57.07
N ASN A 45 -21.19 85.12 -58.19
CA ASN A 45 -22.23 84.12 -58.38
C ASN A 45 -21.64 82.70 -58.47
N GLN A 46 -20.51 82.54 -59.16
CA GLN A 46 -19.80 81.26 -59.21
C GLN A 46 -19.31 80.83 -57.82
N ASP A 47 -18.69 81.74 -57.07
CA ASP A 47 -18.23 81.45 -55.70
C ASP A 47 -19.40 81.10 -54.77
N ARG A 48 -20.53 81.78 -54.91
CA ARG A 48 -21.77 81.46 -54.19
C ARG A 48 -22.24 80.04 -54.50
N GLU A 49 -22.25 79.64 -55.78
CA GLU A 49 -22.67 78.30 -56.19
C GLU A 49 -21.76 77.22 -55.60
N ILE A 50 -20.44 77.42 -55.67
CA ILE A 50 -19.44 76.53 -55.06
C ILE A 50 -19.65 76.43 -53.54
N ALA A 51 -19.89 77.56 -52.87
CA ALA A 51 -20.15 77.58 -51.43
C ALA A 51 -21.41 76.79 -51.05
N ILE A 52 -22.49 76.93 -51.84
CA ILE A 52 -23.74 76.15 -51.65
C ILE A 52 -23.47 74.66 -51.84
N GLU A 53 -22.76 74.28 -52.91
CA GLU A 53 -22.41 72.88 -53.16
C GLU A 53 -21.58 72.29 -52.02
N CYS A 54 -20.58 73.03 -51.54
CA CYS A 54 -19.75 72.64 -50.40
C CYS A 54 -20.57 72.48 -49.12
N GLY A 55 -21.49 73.42 -48.85
CA GLY A 55 -22.42 73.36 -47.74
C GLY A 55 -23.31 72.12 -47.78
N ASN A 56 -23.88 71.80 -48.95
CA ASN A 56 -24.69 70.60 -49.16
C ASN A 56 -23.90 69.32 -48.94
N ARG A 57 -22.66 69.25 -49.47
CA ARG A 57 -21.76 68.11 -49.27
C ARG A 57 -21.41 67.92 -47.79
N LEU A 58 -21.17 69.02 -47.06
CA LEU A 58 -20.90 68.98 -45.63
C LEU A 58 -22.12 68.50 -44.84
N ALA A 59 -23.31 69.03 -45.12
CA ALA A 59 -24.56 68.60 -44.49
C ALA A 59 -24.77 67.09 -44.66
N ASN A 60 -24.60 66.57 -45.88
CA ASN A 60 -24.71 65.15 -46.17
C ASN A 60 -23.71 64.33 -45.33
N LYS A 61 -22.44 64.73 -45.27
CA LYS A 61 -21.44 64.07 -44.42
C LYS A 61 -21.84 64.06 -42.94
N CYS A 62 -22.35 65.17 -42.42
CA CYS A 62 -22.84 65.25 -41.04
C CYS A 62 -24.00 64.26 -40.78
N THR A 63 -24.94 64.11 -41.72
CA THR A 63 -26.03 63.13 -41.56
C THR A 63 -25.55 61.68 -41.56
N VAL A 64 -24.53 61.35 -42.36
CA VAL A 64 -23.93 60.01 -42.39
C VAL A 64 -23.22 59.73 -41.06
N LEU A 65 -22.40 60.68 -40.59
CA LEU A 65 -21.68 60.54 -39.33
C LEU A 65 -22.63 60.38 -38.12
N ASP A 66 -23.78 61.08 -38.10
CA ASP A 66 -24.78 60.90 -37.05
C ASP A 66 -25.38 59.47 -37.04
N LYS A 67 -25.67 58.93 -38.22
CA LYS A 67 -26.16 57.54 -38.36
C LYS A 67 -25.11 56.53 -37.89
N ASP A 68 -23.85 56.73 -38.26
CA ASP A 68 -22.74 55.86 -37.85
C ASP A 68 -22.50 55.93 -36.34
N ASN A 69 -22.51 57.13 -35.75
CA ASN A 69 -22.39 57.30 -34.29
C ASN A 69 -23.48 56.53 -33.54
N LYS A 70 -24.74 56.63 -34.00
CA LYS A 70 -25.87 55.87 -33.42
C LYS A 70 -25.68 54.37 -33.58
N ARG A 71 -25.11 53.90 -34.69
CA ARG A 71 -24.80 52.48 -34.92
C ARG A 71 -23.72 52.01 -33.96
N ILE A 72 -22.60 52.72 -33.87
CA ILE A 72 -21.49 52.40 -32.98
C ILE A 72 -21.95 52.35 -31.52
N GLN A 73 -22.80 53.29 -31.09
CA GLN A 73 -23.32 53.30 -29.73
C GLN A 73 -24.19 52.07 -29.41
N ARG A 74 -25.00 51.61 -30.38
CA ARG A 74 -25.78 50.36 -30.23
C ARG A 74 -24.88 49.14 -30.14
N ASP A 75 -23.85 49.07 -30.99
CA ASP A 75 -22.90 47.95 -31.02
C ASP A 75 -22.09 47.89 -29.71
N LEU A 76 -21.65 49.05 -29.19
CA LEU A 76 -20.96 49.15 -27.90
C LEU A 76 -21.84 48.67 -26.74
N ASN A 77 -23.11 49.10 -26.71
CA ASN A 77 -24.06 48.67 -25.69
C ASN A 77 -24.33 47.15 -25.75
N ARG A 78 -24.38 46.58 -26.96
CA ARG A 78 -24.51 45.12 -27.13
C ARG A 78 -23.28 44.40 -26.61
N SER A 79 -22.09 44.82 -27.02
CA SER A 79 -20.82 44.23 -26.57
C SER A 79 -20.67 44.29 -25.04
N ASN A 80 -21.07 45.39 -24.39
CA ASN A 80 -21.04 45.50 -22.94
C ASN A 80 -21.94 44.48 -22.24
N LYS A 81 -23.15 44.22 -22.78
CA LYS A 81 -24.04 43.18 -22.25
C LYS A 81 -23.44 41.78 -22.39
N ASP A 82 -22.80 41.50 -23.52
CA ASP A 82 -22.17 40.20 -23.74
C ASP A 82 -20.94 40.01 -22.84
N LYS A 83 -20.16 41.08 -22.61
CA LYS A 83 -19.07 41.10 -21.63
C LYS A 83 -19.55 40.78 -20.22
N GLU A 84 -20.68 41.35 -19.79
CA GLU A 84 -21.26 41.07 -18.47
C GLU A 84 -21.70 39.61 -18.34
N LYS A 85 -22.35 39.04 -19.36
CA LYS A 85 -22.73 37.62 -19.39
C LYS A 85 -21.50 36.72 -19.32
N LEU A 86 -20.48 37.01 -20.12
CA LEU A 86 -19.23 36.24 -20.14
C LEU A 86 -18.53 36.29 -18.77
N SER A 87 -18.54 37.46 -18.11
CA SER A 87 -18.02 37.62 -16.75
C SER A 87 -18.74 36.70 -15.77
N LYS A 88 -20.08 36.67 -15.78
CA LYS A 88 -20.89 35.78 -14.91
C LYS A 88 -20.55 34.30 -15.14
N HIS A 89 -20.45 33.87 -16.40
CA HIS A 89 -20.07 32.50 -16.73
C HIS A 89 -18.64 32.16 -16.27
N THR A 90 -17.70 33.10 -16.39
CA THR A 90 -16.32 32.92 -15.92
C THR A 90 -16.29 32.71 -14.40
N PHE A 91 -17.06 33.50 -13.63
CA PHE A 91 -17.16 33.30 -12.18
C PHE A 91 -17.78 31.94 -11.83
N GLN A 92 -18.83 31.51 -12.52
CA GLN A 92 -19.42 30.18 -12.31
C GLN A 92 -18.41 29.06 -12.56
N LEU A 93 -17.63 29.16 -13.65
CA LEU A 93 -16.60 28.19 -13.98
C LEU A 93 -15.48 28.13 -12.92
N ILE A 94 -15.08 29.29 -12.38
CA ILE A 94 -14.08 29.36 -11.31
C ILE A 94 -14.56 28.61 -10.06
N GLU A 95 -15.81 28.80 -9.65
CA GLU A 95 -16.38 28.10 -8.49
C GLU A 95 -16.52 26.59 -8.73
N GLU A 96 -16.87 26.19 -9.95
CA GLU A 96 -16.90 24.78 -10.36
C GLU A 96 -15.52 24.13 -10.25
N VAL A 97 -14.48 24.78 -10.77
CA VAL A 97 -13.09 24.30 -10.70
C VAL A 97 -12.62 24.18 -9.24
N LYS A 98 -12.99 25.13 -8.37
CA LYS A 98 -12.69 25.04 -6.93
C LYS A 98 -13.36 23.84 -6.29
N ARG A 99 -14.64 23.60 -6.57
CA ARG A 99 -15.38 22.44 -6.04
C ARG A 99 -14.74 21.13 -6.48
N LEU A 100 -14.49 20.98 -7.77
CA LEU A 100 -13.85 19.78 -8.34
C LEU A 100 -12.45 19.52 -7.75
N ARG A 101 -11.69 20.58 -7.43
CA ARG A 101 -10.39 20.45 -6.76
C ARG A 101 -10.51 19.84 -5.36
N VAL A 102 -11.50 20.27 -4.59
CA VAL A 102 -11.78 19.72 -3.25
C VAL A 102 -12.20 18.26 -3.37
N ASP A 103 -13.12 17.94 -4.29
CA ASP A 103 -13.59 16.57 -4.52
C ASP A 103 -12.44 15.64 -4.92
N ASN A 104 -11.55 16.07 -5.81
CA ASN A 104 -10.38 15.30 -6.21
C ASN A 104 -9.40 15.05 -5.05
N THR A 105 -9.21 16.04 -4.17
CA THR A 105 -8.40 15.89 -2.96
C THR A 105 -8.99 14.85 -1.99
N ASN A 106 -10.32 14.87 -1.83
CA ASN A 106 -11.04 13.89 -1.02
C ASN A 106 -10.92 12.47 -1.60
N LEU A 107 -11.15 12.31 -2.91
CA LEU A 107 -11.02 11.02 -3.59
C LEU A 107 -9.59 10.47 -3.48
N THR A 108 -8.58 11.31 -3.66
CA THR A 108 -7.17 10.93 -3.47
C THR A 108 -6.90 10.43 -2.05
N SER A 109 -7.48 11.09 -1.04
CA SER A 109 -7.36 10.69 0.36
C SER A 109 -8.04 9.33 0.62
N GLN A 110 -9.21 9.09 0.03
CA GLN A 110 -9.92 7.81 0.13
C GLN A 110 -9.15 6.68 -0.53
N ILE A 111 -8.60 6.89 -1.74
CA ILE A 111 -7.76 5.91 -2.44
C ILE A 111 -6.54 5.53 -1.59
N THR A 112 -5.88 6.52 -1.00
CA THR A 112 -4.71 6.31 -0.14
C THR A 112 -5.09 5.45 1.08
N ARG A 113 -6.21 5.76 1.75
CA ARG A 113 -6.69 4.98 2.90
C ARG A 113 -7.00 3.53 2.51
N SER A 114 -7.73 3.33 1.41
CA SER A 114 -8.06 1.99 0.90
C SER A 114 -6.81 1.18 0.56
N ARG A 115 -5.79 1.81 -0.03
CA ARG A 115 -4.51 1.17 -0.35
C ARG A 115 -3.76 0.72 0.91
N ILE A 116 -3.73 1.56 1.95
CA ILE A 116 -3.12 1.21 3.24
C ILE A 116 -3.84 0.00 3.85
N SER A 117 -5.17 0.05 3.97
CA SER A 117 -5.94 -1.06 4.53
C SER A 117 -5.76 -2.35 3.73
N HIS A 118 -5.73 -2.28 2.40
CA HIS A 118 -5.46 -3.45 1.56
C HIS A 118 -4.10 -4.09 1.85
N ASN A 119 -3.05 -3.28 1.99
CA ASN A 119 -1.71 -3.75 2.33
C ASN A 119 -1.67 -4.41 3.71
N GLU A 120 -2.37 -3.83 4.70
CA GLU A 120 -2.49 -4.42 6.05
C GLU A 120 -3.18 -5.79 6.01
N TYR A 121 -4.29 -5.91 5.26
CA TYR A 121 -4.98 -7.19 5.08
C TYR A 121 -4.09 -8.22 4.39
N LYS A 122 -3.36 -7.83 3.35
CA LYS A 122 -2.41 -8.71 2.65
C LYS A 122 -1.34 -9.24 3.60
N ALA A 123 -0.73 -8.36 4.40
CA ALA A 123 0.28 -8.76 5.39
C ALA A 123 -0.27 -9.73 6.45
N ARG A 124 -1.50 -9.50 6.93
CA ARG A 124 -2.18 -10.43 7.86
C ARG A 124 -2.45 -11.79 7.23
N TYR A 125 -2.89 -11.81 5.98
CA TYR A 125 -3.13 -13.03 5.23
C TYR A 125 -1.83 -13.84 5.05
N ASP A 126 -0.75 -13.19 4.64
CA ASP A 126 0.55 -13.84 4.46
C ASP A 126 1.08 -14.47 5.77
N LEU A 127 0.89 -13.78 6.91
CA LEU A 127 1.24 -14.30 8.23
C LEU A 127 0.40 -15.52 8.60
N GLN A 128 -0.92 -15.47 8.39
CA GLN A 128 -1.81 -16.60 8.65
C GLN A 128 -1.45 -17.81 7.77
N LEU A 129 -1.14 -17.59 6.50
CA LEU A 129 -0.72 -18.64 5.58
C LEU A 129 0.57 -19.33 6.06
N LYS A 130 1.56 -18.57 6.52
CA LYS A 130 2.79 -19.13 7.13
C LYS A 130 2.49 -19.98 8.36
N LYS A 131 1.58 -19.52 9.23
CA LYS A 131 1.16 -20.28 10.42
C LYS A 131 0.48 -21.59 10.05
N ILE A 132 -0.43 -21.57 9.07
CA ILE A 132 -1.10 -22.78 8.56
C ILE A 132 -0.08 -23.78 8.03
N LYS A 133 0.88 -23.35 7.20
CA LYS A 133 1.94 -24.22 6.67
C LYS A 133 2.79 -24.85 7.77
N SER A 134 3.14 -24.07 8.80
CA SER A 134 3.89 -24.59 9.96
C SER A 134 3.11 -25.66 10.73
N LEU A 135 1.81 -25.41 10.98
CA LEU A 135 0.93 -26.38 11.63
C LEU A 135 0.77 -27.66 10.82
N GLN A 136 0.65 -27.55 9.49
CA GLN A 136 0.58 -28.73 8.59
C GLN A 136 1.84 -29.61 8.71
N ILE A 137 3.03 -29.00 8.75
CA ILE A 137 4.29 -29.74 8.95
C ILE A 137 4.28 -30.46 10.31
N MET A 138 3.84 -29.78 11.37
CA MET A 138 3.78 -30.35 12.71
C MET A 138 2.81 -31.53 12.79
N ILE A 139 1.62 -31.42 12.17
CA ILE A 139 0.64 -32.52 12.09
C ILE A 139 1.28 -33.73 11.42
N LYS A 140 1.95 -33.54 10.28
CA LYS A 140 2.61 -34.64 9.57
C LYS A 140 3.66 -35.36 10.43
N ILE A 141 4.49 -34.61 11.15
CA ILE A 141 5.49 -35.19 12.08
C ILE A 141 4.82 -36.01 13.19
N LEU A 142 3.69 -35.54 13.72
CA LEU A 142 2.95 -36.26 14.76
C LEU A 142 2.27 -37.52 14.22
N GLU A 143 1.75 -37.49 12.99
CA GLU A 143 1.20 -38.66 12.30
C GLU A 143 2.27 -39.73 12.08
N ASP A 144 3.46 -39.34 11.61
CA ASP A 144 4.60 -40.26 11.42
C ASP A 144 5.04 -40.89 12.76
N LYS A 145 5.07 -40.11 13.85
CA LYS A 145 5.38 -40.63 15.19
C LYS A 145 4.31 -41.57 15.71
N LEU A 146 3.03 -41.24 15.51
CA LEU A 146 1.91 -42.06 15.96
C LEU A 146 1.91 -43.42 15.24
N THR A 147 2.13 -43.43 13.93
CA THR A 147 2.20 -44.68 13.15
C THR A 147 3.38 -45.56 13.57
N SER A 148 4.55 -44.96 13.85
CA SER A 148 5.70 -45.69 14.41
C SER A 148 5.38 -46.29 15.78
N ALA A 149 4.82 -45.50 16.71
CA ALA A 149 4.47 -45.97 18.05
C ALA A 149 3.40 -47.08 18.03
N GLN A 150 2.43 -46.98 17.11
CA GLN A 150 1.45 -48.04 16.89
C GLN A 150 2.12 -49.35 16.45
N LYS A 151 3.07 -49.28 15.50
CA LYS A 151 3.82 -50.45 15.04
C LYS A 151 4.60 -51.11 16.18
N ASP A 152 5.26 -50.31 17.01
CA ASP A 152 6.01 -50.80 18.18
C ASP A 152 5.07 -51.47 19.20
N ALA A 153 3.92 -50.85 19.49
CA ALA A 153 2.92 -51.42 20.40
C ALA A 153 2.38 -52.78 19.89
N PHE A 154 2.09 -52.91 18.60
CA PHE A 154 1.67 -54.19 18.00
C PHE A 154 2.77 -55.27 18.11
N SER A 155 4.04 -54.90 17.93
CA SER A 155 5.16 -55.84 18.09
C SER A 155 5.27 -56.33 19.52
N ILE A 156 5.22 -55.42 20.50
CA ILE A 156 5.26 -55.75 21.93
C ILE A 156 4.09 -56.65 22.32
N GLN A 157 2.88 -56.36 21.84
CA GLN A 157 1.69 -57.17 22.11
C GLN A 157 1.85 -58.60 21.58
N LYS A 158 2.43 -58.76 20.38
CA LYS A 158 2.70 -60.08 19.78
C LYS A 158 3.75 -60.87 20.57
N ASP A 159 4.79 -60.20 21.05
CA ASP A 159 5.82 -60.86 21.87
C ASP A 159 5.25 -61.26 23.24
N SER A 160 4.38 -60.42 23.83
CA SER A 160 3.69 -60.74 25.08
C SER A 160 2.82 -61.98 24.95
N SER A 161 1.98 -62.06 23.91
CA SER A 161 1.10 -63.23 23.73
C SER A 161 1.87 -64.53 23.50
N LYS A 162 3.02 -64.47 22.83
CA LYS A 162 3.93 -65.62 22.71
C LYS A 162 4.46 -66.05 24.08
N LYS A 163 4.94 -65.12 24.90
CA LYS A 163 5.40 -65.42 26.27
C LYS A 163 4.29 -66.00 27.13
N ASP A 164 3.06 -65.48 27.03
CA ASP A 164 1.91 -66.01 27.76
C ASP A 164 1.63 -67.47 27.37
N SER A 165 1.72 -67.82 26.07
CA SER A 165 1.56 -69.20 25.62
C SER A 165 2.66 -70.13 26.14
N GLU A 166 3.90 -69.66 26.21
CA GLU A 166 5.05 -70.41 26.74
C GLU A 166 4.91 -70.62 28.27
N ILE A 167 4.48 -69.60 29.01
CA ILE A 167 4.16 -69.70 30.45
C ILE A 167 3.08 -70.75 30.69
N MET A 168 2.03 -70.78 29.87
CA MET A 168 0.97 -71.79 29.98
C MET A 168 1.48 -73.21 29.71
N SER A 169 2.39 -73.39 28.74
CA SER A 169 3.03 -74.68 28.47
C SER A 169 3.87 -75.16 29.65
N ILE A 170 4.76 -74.31 30.16
CA ILE A 170 5.62 -74.62 31.32
C ILE A 170 4.77 -74.94 32.56
N LYS A 171 3.68 -74.19 32.77
CA LYS A 171 2.76 -74.45 33.88
C LYS A 171 2.12 -75.84 33.79
N ALA A 172 1.75 -76.28 32.59
CA ALA A 172 1.19 -77.63 32.38
C ALA A 172 2.24 -78.73 32.63
N GLU A 173 3.47 -78.54 32.15
CA GLU A 173 4.59 -79.47 32.40
C GLU A 173 4.92 -79.59 33.89
N LEU A 174 4.91 -78.48 34.63
CA LEU A 174 5.16 -78.48 36.08
C LEU A 174 4.08 -79.27 36.83
N GLU A 175 2.80 -79.09 36.47
CA GLU A 175 1.72 -79.83 37.11
C GLU A 175 1.78 -81.34 36.80
N HIS A 176 2.24 -81.73 35.60
CA HIS A 176 2.52 -83.13 35.25
C HIS A 176 3.68 -83.70 36.08
N ILE A 177 4.82 -83.01 36.16
CA ILE A 177 5.96 -83.45 36.98
C ILE A 177 5.55 -83.60 38.44
N LYS A 178 4.71 -82.68 38.94
CA LYS A 178 4.20 -82.71 40.31
C LYS A 178 3.31 -83.92 40.57
N SER A 179 2.42 -84.28 39.65
CA SER A 179 1.60 -85.49 39.79
C SER A 179 2.42 -86.77 39.69
N GLU A 180 3.41 -86.82 38.78
CA GLU A 180 4.35 -87.95 38.67
C GLU A 180 5.18 -88.13 39.94
N LEU A 181 5.69 -87.03 40.52
CA LEU A 181 6.43 -87.05 41.77
C LEU A 181 5.58 -87.55 42.95
N ALA A 182 4.31 -87.11 43.03
CA ALA A 182 3.38 -87.60 44.05
C ALA A 182 3.17 -89.13 43.94
N SER A 183 2.96 -89.63 42.72
CA SER A 183 2.85 -91.08 42.46
C SER A 183 4.12 -91.84 42.88
N LYS A 184 5.31 -91.31 42.58
CA LYS A 184 6.59 -91.92 42.97
C LYS A 184 6.78 -91.97 44.49
N ILE A 185 6.31 -90.94 45.22
CA ILE A 185 6.34 -90.92 46.68
C ILE A 185 5.42 -92.01 47.24
N ASP A 186 4.21 -92.14 46.70
CA ASP A 186 3.26 -93.18 47.11
C ASP A 186 3.83 -94.59 46.86
N GLU A 187 4.45 -94.83 45.70
CA GLU A 187 5.17 -96.08 45.38
C GLU A 187 6.30 -96.37 46.37
N LEU A 188 7.11 -95.35 46.72
CA LEU A 188 8.22 -95.49 47.65
C LEU A 188 7.73 -95.81 49.07
N GLU A 189 6.62 -95.20 49.50
CA GLU A 189 5.99 -95.45 50.80
C GLU A 189 5.44 -96.89 50.89
N GLN A 190 4.87 -97.42 49.81
CA GLN A 190 4.50 -98.84 49.71
C GLN A 190 5.73 -99.77 49.80
N LEU A 191 6.77 -99.53 49.01
CA LEU A 191 8.00 -100.34 49.03
C LEU A 191 8.67 -100.34 50.41
N LYS A 192 8.66 -99.20 51.10
CA LYS A 192 9.15 -99.07 52.47
C LYS A 192 8.33 -99.94 53.42
N SER A 193 7.01 -99.91 53.30
CA SER A 193 6.10 -100.73 54.11
C SER A 193 6.32 -102.23 53.86
N ASP A 194 6.50 -102.64 52.60
CA ASP A 194 6.80 -104.03 52.23
C ASP A 194 8.15 -104.51 52.78
N THR A 195 9.17 -103.66 52.78
CA THR A 195 10.51 -103.98 53.31
C THR A 195 10.49 -104.19 54.82
N ILE A 196 9.77 -103.33 55.55
CA ILE A 196 9.60 -103.45 57.01
C ILE A 196 8.81 -104.74 57.33
N SER A 197 7.75 -105.02 56.57
CA SER A 197 6.95 -106.24 56.73
C SER A 197 7.77 -107.52 56.50
N ARG A 198 8.70 -107.51 55.54
CA ARG A 198 9.64 -108.63 55.29
C ARG A 198 10.70 -108.82 56.39
N SER A 199 11.14 -107.76 57.08
CA SER A 199 12.17 -107.87 58.14
C SER A 199 11.64 -108.39 59.49
N VAL A 200 10.32 -108.53 59.66
CA VAL A 200 9.69 -108.92 60.95
C VAL A 200 9.62 -110.46 61.15
N ILE A 201 10.03 -111.27 60.17
CA ILE A 201 10.03 -112.75 60.29
C ILE A 201 11.46 -113.32 60.13
N THR A 202 12.40 -112.90 60.99
CA THR A 202 13.53 -113.75 61.42
C THR A 202 14.19 -113.09 62.62
N GLY A 203 14.11 -113.75 63.77
CA GLY A 203 14.64 -113.27 65.05
C GLY A 203 16.16 -113.29 65.15
N GLY A 204 16.64 -112.67 66.24
CA GLY A 204 18.03 -112.75 66.69
C GLY A 204 18.47 -111.46 67.36
N ASP A 205 18.68 -111.51 68.67
CA ASP A 205 19.44 -110.54 69.46
C ASP A 205 20.83 -110.32 68.83
N GLU A 206 21.31 -109.07 68.76
CA GLU A 206 22.69 -108.76 69.12
C GLU A 206 22.97 -107.25 69.19
N GLU A 207 23.93 -106.95 70.07
CA GLU A 207 24.44 -105.66 70.47
C GLU A 207 24.99 -104.76 69.34
N ASN A 208 25.22 -103.51 69.75
CA ASN A 208 26.44 -102.73 69.56
C ASN A 208 26.47 -101.57 68.55
N LYS A 209 26.91 -100.44 69.13
CA LYS A 209 27.88 -99.46 68.62
C LYS A 209 27.46 -98.41 67.60
N SER A 210 27.40 -97.19 68.15
CA SER A 210 28.09 -95.97 67.72
C SER A 210 28.22 -95.70 66.22
N ASN A 211 27.67 -94.57 65.77
CA ASN A 211 28.30 -93.60 64.87
C ASN A 211 27.46 -92.31 64.92
N LYS A 212 27.85 -91.31 65.74
CA LYS A 212 28.71 -90.17 65.37
C LYS A 212 28.38 -89.51 64.03
N SER A 213 27.90 -88.27 64.17
CA SER A 213 28.11 -87.13 63.26
C SER A 213 27.40 -87.16 61.91
N LEU A 214 26.26 -86.45 61.81
CA LEU A 214 25.77 -85.87 60.56
C LEU A 214 24.92 -84.60 60.82
N THR A 215 25.39 -83.72 61.70
CA THR A 215 24.85 -82.35 61.90
C THR A 215 25.71 -81.30 61.19
N LYS A 216 26.27 -81.60 60.01
CA LYS A 216 27.23 -80.70 59.32
C LYS A 216 26.84 -80.18 57.94
N TYR A 217 25.62 -80.42 57.44
CA TYR A 217 25.21 -79.94 56.11
C TYR A 217 23.92 -79.10 56.05
N PHE A 218 23.36 -78.68 57.19
CA PHE A 218 22.45 -77.52 57.18
C PHE A 218 23.27 -76.23 57.21
N MET A 219 23.89 -75.91 56.07
CA MET A 219 24.26 -74.54 55.77
C MET A 219 22.96 -73.76 55.63
N HIS A 220 22.58 -73.03 56.68
CA HIS A 220 21.70 -71.89 56.57
C HIS A 220 22.34 -70.91 55.57
N LYS A 221 22.01 -71.07 54.28
CA LYS A 221 22.19 -70.02 53.30
C LYS A 221 21.23 -68.93 53.75
N LYS A 222 21.77 -67.92 54.45
CA LYS A 222 21.08 -66.64 54.68
C LYS A 222 20.52 -66.23 53.33
N ILE A 223 19.19 -66.26 53.20
CA ILE A 223 18.52 -65.47 52.20
C ILE A 223 18.73 -64.06 52.72
N ASP A 224 19.72 -63.36 52.16
CA ASP A 224 19.72 -61.92 52.21
C ASP A 224 18.39 -61.51 51.55
N THR A 225 17.42 -61.15 52.39
CA THR A 225 16.28 -60.36 51.95
C THR A 225 16.88 -59.10 51.33
N ILE A 226 17.05 -59.12 50.02
CA ILE A 226 17.20 -57.92 49.23
C ILE A 226 15.85 -57.21 49.38
N ILE A 227 15.74 -56.40 50.43
CA ILE A 227 14.85 -55.25 50.42
C ILE A 227 15.31 -54.47 49.19
N PRO A 228 14.47 -54.29 48.15
CA PRO A 228 14.75 -53.27 47.17
C PRO A 228 14.78 -51.98 47.97
N ALA A 229 15.96 -51.38 48.11
CA ALA A 229 16.05 -49.98 48.43
C ALA A 229 15.24 -49.29 47.31
N HIS A 230 14.02 -48.90 47.64
CA HIS A 230 13.33 -47.86 46.90
C HIS A 230 14.32 -46.70 46.88
N THR A 231 14.94 -46.50 45.72
CA THR A 231 15.66 -45.27 45.44
C THR A 231 14.72 -44.15 45.82
N ASP A 232 15.16 -43.36 46.79
CA ASP A 232 14.67 -42.01 47.00
C ASP A 232 14.37 -41.43 45.63
N ASN A 233 13.08 -41.23 45.37
CA ASN A 233 12.63 -40.39 44.29
C ASN A 233 13.19 -39.02 44.65
N GLY A 234 14.35 -38.74 44.06
CA GLY A 234 15.05 -37.48 44.16
C GLY A 234 14.01 -36.41 43.96
N ASN A 235 13.74 -35.71 45.05
CA ASN A 235 12.95 -34.51 45.07
C ASN A 235 13.47 -33.66 43.92
N ILE A 236 12.63 -33.47 42.91
CA ILE A 236 12.93 -32.67 41.73
C ILE A 236 13.30 -31.29 42.27
N HIS A 237 14.61 -31.04 42.34
CA HIS A 237 15.13 -29.72 42.60
C HIS A 237 14.73 -28.92 41.37
N ILE A 238 13.62 -28.20 41.48
CA ILE A 238 13.23 -27.13 40.56
C ILE A 238 14.38 -26.13 40.65
N SER A 239 15.38 -26.34 39.79
CA SER A 239 16.40 -25.36 39.53
C SER A 239 15.68 -24.19 38.89
N LYS A 240 15.77 -23.07 39.60
CA LYS A 240 15.32 -21.74 39.20
C LYS A 240 15.54 -21.56 37.70
N SER A 241 14.48 -21.22 37.00
CA SER A 241 14.53 -20.72 35.63
C SER A 241 15.63 -19.68 35.51
N PRO A 242 16.49 -19.73 34.48
CA PRO A 242 17.37 -18.61 34.20
C PRO A 242 16.47 -17.41 33.87
N LYS A 243 16.64 -16.31 34.59
CA LYS A 243 16.16 -15.01 34.14
C LYS A 243 16.83 -14.75 32.79
N ILE A 244 16.05 -14.80 31.72
CA ILE A 244 16.46 -14.33 30.40
C ILE A 244 16.46 -12.80 30.49
N ASP A 245 17.61 -12.23 30.83
CA ASP A 245 17.87 -10.81 30.60
C ASP A 245 17.91 -10.60 29.08
N ASN A 246 16.84 -10.02 28.55
CA ASN A 246 16.81 -9.51 27.18
C ASN A 246 17.75 -8.30 27.07
N LYS A 247 19.04 -8.56 26.88
CA LYS A 247 19.99 -7.64 26.24
C LYS A 247 20.58 -8.30 25.01
N ILE A 248 19.80 -8.25 23.92
CA ILE A 248 20.33 -8.50 22.58
C ILE A 248 21.09 -7.23 22.18
N GLN A 249 22.43 -7.28 22.26
CA GLN A 249 23.27 -6.44 21.42
C GLN A 249 23.34 -7.08 20.02
N PRO A 250 23.21 -6.30 18.93
CA PRO A 250 23.31 -6.82 17.57
C PRO A 250 24.77 -7.07 17.20
N SER A 251 25.12 -8.31 16.89
CA SER A 251 26.39 -8.67 16.27
C SER A 251 26.29 -8.59 14.75
N SER A 252 27.00 -7.62 14.20
CA SER A 252 27.74 -7.62 12.93
C SER A 252 27.49 -8.76 11.92
N GLU A 253 27.00 -8.34 10.74
CA GLU A 253 27.73 -8.44 9.47
C GLU A 253 28.03 -9.85 8.91
N ILE A 254 27.22 -10.30 7.94
CA ILE A 254 27.68 -10.93 6.68
C ILE A 254 26.70 -10.52 5.56
N CYS A 255 27.20 -9.73 4.60
CA CYS A 255 26.53 -9.38 3.36
C CYS A 255 26.60 -10.52 2.33
N PRO A 256 25.63 -10.63 1.41
CA PRO A 256 25.90 -10.98 0.03
C PRO A 256 25.72 -9.74 -0.85
N GLU A 257 26.84 -9.36 -1.45
CA GLU A 257 26.99 -8.43 -2.56
C GLU A 257 26.36 -9.02 -3.82
N VAL A 258 25.26 -8.44 -4.33
CA VAL A 258 24.91 -8.46 -5.77
C VAL A 258 23.97 -7.29 -6.10
N GLY A 259 24.39 -6.42 -7.02
CA GLY A 259 23.52 -5.84 -8.05
C GLY A 259 23.03 -4.41 -7.83
N ASP A 260 23.79 -3.45 -8.34
CA ASP A 260 23.36 -2.07 -8.54
C ASP A 260 22.10 -1.99 -9.41
N THR A 261 21.07 -1.30 -8.92
CA THR A 261 20.04 -0.70 -9.78
C THR A 261 19.72 0.68 -9.22
N GLU A 262 20.25 1.69 -9.90
CA GLU A 262 19.92 3.09 -9.72
C GLU A 262 18.41 3.30 -9.84
N ILE A 263 17.77 3.81 -8.79
CA ILE A 263 16.51 4.54 -8.94
C ILE A 263 16.61 5.84 -8.15
N SER A 264 16.65 6.90 -8.95
CA SER A 264 16.65 8.33 -8.66
C SER A 264 15.94 8.74 -7.38
N ARG A 265 16.65 9.52 -6.56
CA ARG A 265 16.10 10.41 -5.54
C ARG A 265 15.18 11.42 -6.24
N ILE A 266 13.89 11.40 -5.92
CA ILE A 266 13.02 12.56 -6.16
C ILE A 266 13.02 13.32 -4.84
N GLY A 267 13.64 14.51 -4.89
CA GLY A 267 13.78 15.40 -3.75
C GLY A 267 12.45 16.01 -3.31
N ASP A 268 12.33 16.16 -2.00
CA ASP A 268 11.40 17.09 -1.37
C ASP A 268 11.75 18.53 -1.78
N PRO A 269 10.78 19.36 -2.18
CA PRO A 269 10.95 20.79 -2.13
C PRO A 269 10.44 21.30 -0.78
N CYS A 270 11.38 21.53 0.14
CA CYS A 270 11.21 22.55 1.19
C CYS A 270 10.99 23.91 0.53
N PHE A 271 9.89 24.58 0.85
CA PHE A 271 9.76 26.03 0.69
C PHE A 271 9.26 26.63 2.00
N GLU A 272 10.21 27.07 2.83
CA GLU A 272 10.00 28.26 3.65
C GLU A 272 10.57 29.44 2.88
N GLU A 273 9.73 30.43 2.58
CA GLU A 273 10.07 31.85 2.70
C GLU A 273 8.80 32.69 2.45
N THR A 274 8.40 33.44 3.47
CA THR A 274 7.54 34.62 3.31
C THR A 274 8.24 35.68 2.46
N PRO A 275 7.49 36.49 1.70
CA PRO A 275 7.74 37.93 1.77
C PRO A 275 6.47 38.79 1.87
N LYS A 276 6.64 39.86 2.66
CA LYS A 276 5.81 41.06 2.66
C LYS A 276 5.80 41.72 1.28
N GLY A 277 4.70 42.38 0.95
CA GLY A 277 4.70 43.57 0.10
C GLY A 277 4.02 43.40 -1.25
N LEU A 278 2.84 44.02 -1.36
CA LEU A 278 2.20 44.36 -2.63
C LEU A 278 3.16 45.18 -3.51
N GLN A 279 3.42 44.74 -4.74
CA GLN A 279 3.55 45.66 -5.86
C GLN A 279 3.17 44.96 -7.17
N CYS A 280 2.05 45.38 -7.73
CA CYS A 280 1.53 44.94 -9.02
C CYS A 280 2.32 45.63 -10.14
N ASN A 281 3.13 44.87 -10.88
CA ASN A 281 3.65 45.32 -12.17
C ASN A 281 3.03 44.46 -13.28
N LYS A 282 2.48 45.18 -14.25
CA LYS A 282 1.92 44.69 -15.50
C LYS A 282 3.08 44.25 -16.42
N ASP A 283 2.72 43.40 -17.37
CA ASP A 283 3.48 42.97 -18.54
C ASP A 283 4.20 41.62 -18.37
N SER A 284 3.45 40.55 -18.69
CA SER A 284 4.03 39.29 -19.14
C SER A 284 3.18 38.71 -20.26
N THR A 285 3.72 38.82 -21.46
CA THR A 285 3.33 38.09 -22.67
C THR A 285 3.67 36.62 -22.44
N ILE A 286 2.65 35.79 -22.24
CA ILE A 286 2.82 34.33 -22.09
C ILE A 286 3.00 33.75 -23.50
N SER A 287 4.20 33.25 -23.79
CA SER A 287 4.51 32.44 -24.96
C SER A 287 3.98 31.01 -24.74
N LEU A 288 3.00 30.60 -25.56
CA LEU A 288 2.49 29.23 -25.61
C LEU A 288 3.40 28.39 -26.51
N ASN A 289 4.44 27.78 -25.93
CA ASN A 289 5.10 26.62 -26.55
C ASN A 289 4.49 25.35 -25.94
N GLU A 290 3.38 24.91 -26.52
CA GLU A 290 2.79 23.60 -26.27
C GLU A 290 3.68 22.53 -26.91
N THR A 291 4.40 21.78 -26.09
CA THR A 291 4.97 20.48 -26.50
C THR A 291 4.11 19.40 -25.86
N TYR A 292 3.16 18.86 -26.63
CA TYR A 292 2.36 17.71 -26.24
C TYR A 292 3.22 16.44 -26.28
N PRO A 293 3.27 15.63 -25.21
CA PRO A 293 3.83 14.29 -25.30
C PRO A 293 2.87 13.41 -26.13
N GLN A 294 3.39 12.83 -27.22
CA GLN A 294 2.66 11.81 -27.97
C GLN A 294 2.54 10.54 -27.11
N ILE A 295 1.30 10.22 -26.73
CA ILE A 295 0.99 8.95 -26.07
C ILE A 295 0.92 7.90 -27.18
N SER A 296 1.90 7.00 -27.20
CA SER A 296 1.92 5.82 -28.07
C SER A 296 0.74 4.92 -27.68
N MET A 297 -0.27 4.86 -28.53
CA MET A 297 -1.39 3.92 -28.42
C MET A 297 -0.87 2.52 -28.73
N GLY A 298 -0.60 1.73 -27.69
CA GLY A 298 -0.30 0.31 -27.83
C GLY A 298 -1.46 -0.42 -28.49
N GLU A 299 -1.13 -1.35 -29.38
CA GLU A 299 -2.07 -2.20 -30.11
C GLU A 299 -3.04 -2.90 -29.15
N VAL A 300 -4.33 -2.65 -29.36
CA VAL A 300 -5.41 -3.35 -28.67
C VAL A 300 -5.66 -4.64 -29.46
N GLU A 301 -5.15 -5.75 -28.93
CA GLU A 301 -5.44 -7.09 -29.45
C GLU A 301 -6.93 -7.40 -29.29
N ALA A 302 -7.58 -7.79 -30.39
CA ALA A 302 -9.01 -8.07 -30.44
C ALA A 302 -9.33 -9.39 -29.73
N ILE A 303 -10.24 -9.35 -28.75
CA ILE A 303 -10.77 -10.55 -28.08
C ILE A 303 -11.84 -11.18 -28.98
N PRO A 304 -11.75 -12.47 -29.35
CA PRO A 304 -12.75 -13.12 -30.18
C PRO A 304 -14.07 -13.32 -29.43
N ALA A 305 -15.17 -13.04 -30.12
CA ALA A 305 -16.52 -13.22 -29.63
C ALA A 305 -16.86 -14.71 -29.49
N VAL A 306 -17.23 -15.13 -28.28
CA VAL A 306 -17.77 -16.47 -28.01
C VAL A 306 -19.27 -16.44 -28.32
N THR A 307 -19.65 -17.01 -29.46
CA THR A 307 -21.05 -17.30 -29.78
C THR A 307 -21.49 -18.54 -29.01
N TYR A 308 -22.42 -18.36 -28.08
CA TYR A 308 -23.17 -19.47 -27.48
C TYR A 308 -24.26 -19.90 -28.49
N MET A 309 -24.19 -21.15 -28.95
CA MET A 309 -25.27 -21.82 -29.65
C MET A 309 -26.24 -22.37 -28.60
N GLU A 310 -27.50 -21.98 -28.69
CA GLU A 310 -28.65 -22.69 -28.09
C GLU A 310 -29.05 -23.91 -28.94
#